data_AF-A0A1R4I370-F1
#
_entry.id   AF-A0A1R4I370-F1
#
_cell.length_a   1.000
_cell.length_b   1.000
_cell.length_c   1.000
_cell.angle_alpha   90.00
_cell.angle_beta   90.00
_cell.angle_gamma   90.00
#
_symmetry.space_group_name_H-M   'P 1'
#
loop_
_entity.id
_entity.type
_entity.pdbx_description
1 polymer ?
#
loop_
_entity_poly.entity_id
_entity_poly.type
_entity_poly.pdbx_seq_one_letter_code
_entity_poly.pdbx_strand_id
1 'polypeptide(L)'
;MLTITLLLSGCVVYPINKTLQPEAEILVTDVEGKPVQDAWVYLISNSYPYGFEQMRKVDQTSYRGEASFPSIKEWRTESLMIHGASVFFWNWGVVKAGFETHSTMWSSGDDFQPQYDVTLTPGGSTPCLEGPNKIGRGLYNQHMLPG
;
A
#
# COMPACT_ATOMS: atom_id res chain seq x y z
N MET A 1 -47.81 -1.96 5.81
CA MET A 1 -46.98 -2.35 4.65
C MET A 1 -46.42 -1.08 4.05
N LEU A 2 -45.12 -0.81 4.22
CA LEU A 2 -44.47 0.35 3.61
C LEU A 2 -43.90 -0.10 2.27
N THR A 3 -44.62 0.21 1.20
CA THR A 3 -44.21 0.05 -0.18
C THR A 3 -43.09 1.05 -0.47
N ILE A 4 -41.84 0.57 -0.50
CA ILE A 4 -40.73 1.31 -1.13
C ILE A 4 -40.68 0.85 -2.59
N THR A 5 -41.37 1.60 -3.43
CA THR A 5 -41.26 1.51 -4.88
C THR A 5 -39.95 2.18 -5.28
N LEU A 6 -38.85 1.42 -5.30
CA LEU A 6 -37.56 1.93 -5.80
C LEU A 6 -37.59 1.91 -7.33
N LEU A 7 -37.94 3.05 -7.92
CA LEU A 7 -37.74 3.36 -9.33
C LEU A 7 -36.23 3.43 -9.63
N LEU A 8 -35.60 2.28 -9.93
CA LEU A 8 -34.21 2.21 -10.40
C LEU A 8 -34.15 2.41 -11.92
N SER A 9 -34.16 3.68 -12.35
CA SER A 9 -33.43 4.09 -13.55
C SER A 9 -32.15 4.86 -13.20
N GLY A 10 -31.73 4.81 -11.93
CA GLY A 10 -30.49 5.39 -11.42
C GLY A 10 -29.45 4.33 -11.08
N CYS A 11 -28.18 4.70 -11.18
CA CYS A 11 -27.01 3.88 -10.89
C CYS A 11 -27.20 3.03 -9.63
N VAL A 12 -27.03 1.70 -9.74
CA VAL A 12 -27.06 0.81 -8.57
C VAL A 12 -25.82 1.12 -7.74
N VAL A 13 -26.03 1.82 -6.62
CA VAL A 13 -25.01 2.17 -5.65
C VAL A 13 -25.20 1.29 -4.42
N TYR A 14 -24.13 0.67 -3.93
CA TYR A 14 -24.20 -0.27 -2.81
C TYR A 14 -23.04 -0.06 -1.82
N PRO A 15 -23.28 -0.25 -0.51
CA PRO A 15 -22.22 -0.27 0.47
C PRO A 15 -21.43 -1.58 0.39
N ILE A 16 -20.13 -1.50 0.56
CA ILE A 16 -19.23 -2.64 0.62
C ILE A 16 -18.12 -2.39 1.64
N ASN A 17 -17.81 -3.39 2.44
CA ASN A 17 -16.70 -3.32 3.38
C ASN A 17 -15.42 -3.79 2.69
N LYS A 18 -14.47 -2.88 2.46
CA LYS A 18 -13.23 -3.15 1.73
C LYS A 18 -12.08 -3.34 2.71
N THR A 19 -11.19 -4.28 2.38
CA THR A 19 -9.89 -4.39 3.03
C THR A 19 -8.99 -3.30 2.47
N LEU A 20 -8.65 -2.31 3.30
CA LEU A 20 -7.71 -1.25 2.96
C LEU A 20 -6.27 -1.69 3.22
N GLN A 21 -6.10 -2.52 4.25
CA GLN A 21 -4.83 -3.16 4.59
C GLN A 21 -5.13 -4.59 5.03
N PRO A 22 -4.48 -5.61 4.46
CA PRO A 22 -4.59 -6.98 4.95
C PRO A 22 -3.85 -7.13 6.28
N GLU A 23 -4.20 -8.16 7.03
CA GLU A 23 -3.27 -8.65 8.06
C GLU A 23 -2.03 -9.20 7.36
N ALA A 24 -0.85 -8.76 7.79
CA ALA A 24 0.39 -9.06 7.09
C ALA A 24 1.60 -9.01 8.04
N GLU A 25 2.62 -9.80 7.75
CA GLU A 25 3.84 -9.97 8.53
C GLU A 25 5.04 -10.08 7.60
N ILE A 26 6.15 -9.48 8.00
CA ILE A 26 7.41 -9.53 7.27
C ILE A 26 8.55 -9.97 8.19
N LEU A 27 9.43 -10.83 7.69
CA LEU A 27 10.71 -11.16 8.31
C LEU A 27 11.84 -10.54 7.48
N VAL A 28 12.69 -9.75 8.14
CA VAL A 28 13.81 -9.05 7.52
C VAL A 28 15.13 -9.61 8.04
N THR A 29 15.94 -10.14 7.13
CA THR A 29 17.27 -10.67 7.41
C THR A 29 18.35 -9.97 6.60
N ASP A 30 19.61 -10.11 6.99
CA ASP A 30 20.77 -9.73 6.17
C ASP A 30 21.28 -10.93 5.35
N VAL A 31 22.28 -10.70 4.51
CA VAL A 31 22.91 -11.74 3.67
C VAL A 31 23.56 -12.89 4.45
N GLU A 32 23.82 -12.72 5.74
CA GLU A 32 24.32 -13.77 6.63
C GLU A 32 23.17 -14.54 7.31
N GLY A 33 21.91 -14.18 7.02
CA GLY A 33 20.70 -14.73 7.62
C GLY A 33 20.42 -14.19 9.03
N LYS A 34 21.10 -13.12 9.46
CA LYS A 34 20.84 -12.52 10.78
C LYS A 34 19.63 -11.60 10.72
N PRO A 35 18.80 -11.56 11.78
CA PRO A 35 17.66 -10.67 11.82
C PRO A 35 18.11 -9.20 11.82
N VAL A 36 17.47 -8.38 10.98
CA VAL A 36 17.73 -6.94 10.93
C VAL A 36 16.73 -6.24 11.85
N GLN A 37 17.21 -5.79 13.00
CA GLN A 37 16.42 -5.03 13.97
C GLN A 37 16.29 -3.54 13.59
N ASP A 38 15.18 -2.89 13.98
CA ASP A 38 14.88 -1.47 13.78
C ASP A 38 14.95 -1.03 12.30
N ALA A 39 14.62 -1.93 11.38
CA ALA A 39 14.35 -1.57 9.99
C ALA A 39 12.94 -0.99 9.91
N TRP A 40 12.77 0.13 9.22
CA TRP A 40 11.46 0.70 8.97
C TRP A 40 10.78 -0.10 7.88
N VAL A 41 9.60 -0.63 8.18
CA VAL A 41 8.75 -1.37 7.25
C VAL A 41 7.53 -0.54 6.94
N TYR A 42 7.23 -0.40 5.65
CA TYR A 42 6.07 0.28 5.12
C TYR A 42 5.17 -0.73 4.43
N LEU A 43 3.88 -0.76 4.82
CA LEU A 43 2.83 -1.44 4.07
C LEU A 43 1.98 -0.38 3.38
N ILE A 44 2.07 -0.36 2.05
CA ILE A 44 1.49 0.68 1.20
C ILE A 44 0.31 0.07 0.45
N SER A 45 -0.87 0.65 0.63
CA SER A 45 -2.09 0.29 -0.11
C SER A 45 -2.35 1.28 -1.22
N ASN A 46 -2.58 0.76 -2.43
CA ASN A 46 -2.98 1.50 -3.60
C ASN A 46 -4.30 0.94 -4.14
N SER A 47 -4.99 1.68 -5.00
CA SER A 47 -6.22 1.18 -5.64
C SER A 47 -6.37 1.58 -7.10
N TYR A 48 -6.85 0.68 -7.95
CA TYR A 48 -7.31 0.94 -9.33
C TYR A 48 -8.83 1.23 -9.35
N PRO A 49 -9.40 2.06 -10.25
CA PRO A 49 -8.80 2.74 -11.43
C PRO A 49 -7.98 3.99 -11.13
N TYR A 50 -8.08 4.55 -9.92
CA TYR A 50 -7.48 5.86 -9.64
C TYR A 50 -5.96 5.81 -9.36
N GLY A 51 -5.37 4.63 -9.17
CA GLY A 51 -3.93 4.38 -9.03
C GLY A 51 -3.27 5.03 -7.82
N PHE A 52 -4.03 5.66 -6.92
CA PHE A 52 -3.49 6.46 -5.83
C PHE A 52 -3.22 5.61 -4.59
N GLU A 53 -2.17 5.98 -3.85
CA GLU A 53 -1.94 5.53 -2.48
C GLU A 53 -3.17 5.91 -1.63
N GLN A 54 -3.75 4.89 -1.01
CA GLN A 54 -4.92 4.99 -0.15
C GLN A 54 -4.51 5.02 1.31
N MET A 55 -3.45 4.28 1.65
CA MET A 55 -2.93 4.19 3.00
C MET A 55 -1.46 3.78 2.98
N ARG A 56 -0.71 4.29 3.96
CA ARG A 56 0.63 3.83 4.30
C ARG A 56 0.71 3.65 5.80
N LYS A 57 0.97 2.41 6.23
CA LYS A 57 1.29 2.12 7.62
C LYS A 57 2.77 1.83 7.73
N VAL A 58 3.31 2.16 8.90
CA VAL A 58 4.72 2.01 9.21
C VAL A 58 4.85 1.29 10.54
N ASP A 59 5.83 0.40 10.61
CA ASP A 59 6.29 -0.25 11.83
C ASP A 59 7.81 -0.46 11.77
N GLN A 60 8.43 -0.85 12.89
CA GLN A 60 9.84 -1.22 12.94
C GLN A 60 10.02 -2.70 13.24
N THR A 61 11.01 -3.32 12.60
CA THR A 61 11.33 -4.71 12.90
C THR A 61 11.82 -4.88 14.33
N SER A 62 11.35 -5.93 14.98
CA SER A 62 11.76 -6.33 16.33
C SER A 62 13.21 -6.87 16.36
N TYR A 63 13.68 -7.27 17.53
CA TYR A 63 14.97 -7.97 17.68
C TYR A 63 15.06 -9.28 16.88
N ARG A 64 13.92 -9.82 16.43
CA ARG A 64 13.84 -11.01 15.57
C ARG A 64 13.77 -10.66 14.08
N GLY A 65 13.80 -9.39 13.71
CA GLY A 65 13.65 -8.95 12.32
C GLY A 65 12.20 -8.93 11.84
N GLU A 66 11.23 -9.10 12.75
CA GLU A 66 9.80 -9.24 12.42
C GLU A 66 9.07 -7.90 12.56
N ALA A 67 8.19 -7.57 11.61
CA ALA A 67 7.19 -6.48 11.75
C ALA A 67 5.81 -6.97 11.32
N SER A 68 4.76 -6.49 11.98
CA SER A 68 3.39 -7.01 11.79
C SER A 68 2.37 -5.88 11.63
N PHE A 69 1.38 -6.12 10.79
CA PHE A 69 0.36 -5.15 10.42
C PHE A 69 -1.01 -5.79 10.60
N PRO A 70 -1.88 -5.25 11.48
CA PRO A 70 -3.24 -5.75 11.61
C PRO A 70 -4.08 -5.37 10.39
N SER A 71 -5.14 -6.14 10.12
CA SER A 71 -6.08 -5.80 9.05
C SER A 71 -6.85 -4.52 9.37
N ILE A 72 -6.99 -3.65 8.36
CA ILE A 72 -7.83 -2.45 8.42
C ILE A 72 -8.89 -2.56 7.32
N LYS A 73 -10.15 -2.40 7.72
CA LYS A 73 -11.31 -2.44 6.83
C LYS A 73 -12.12 -1.16 6.93
N GLU A 74 -12.70 -0.75 5.80
CA GLU A 74 -13.46 0.47 5.69
C GLU A 74 -14.73 0.24 4.86
N TRP A 75 -15.87 0.73 5.35
CA TRP A 75 -17.10 0.79 4.56
C TRP A 75 -16.97 1.86 3.49
N ARG A 76 -17.17 1.46 2.23
CA ARG A 76 -17.18 2.34 1.07
C ARG A 76 -18.47 2.15 0.29
N THR A 77 -18.73 3.09 -0.60
CA THR A 77 -19.87 3.04 -1.51
C THR A 77 -19.36 2.87 -2.93
N GLU A 78 -19.84 1.84 -3.62
CA GLU A 78 -19.48 1.54 -5.01
C GLU A 78 -20.71 1.58 -5.91
N SER A 79 -20.49 1.64 -7.22
CA SER A 79 -21.55 1.50 -8.21
C SER A 79 -21.17 0.47 -9.27
N LEU A 80 -22.17 -0.10 -9.95
CA LEU A 80 -21.97 -1.04 -11.05
C LEU A 80 -21.52 -0.37 -12.38
N MET A 81 -21.03 0.87 -12.33
CA MET A 81 -20.46 1.58 -13.47
C MET A 81 -18.99 1.16 -13.68
N ILE A 82 -18.46 1.36 -14.89
CA ILE A 82 -17.11 0.91 -15.33
C ILE A 82 -15.96 1.35 -14.39
N HIS A 83 -16.15 2.45 -13.63
CA HIS A 83 -15.18 2.95 -12.64
C HIS A 83 -15.81 3.14 -11.24
N GLY A 84 -16.96 2.51 -11.02
CA GLY A 84 -17.71 2.61 -9.78
C GLY A 84 -17.17 1.76 -8.65
N ALA A 85 -16.19 0.90 -8.92
CA ALA A 85 -15.55 0.03 -7.93
C ALA A 85 -14.04 0.26 -7.86
N SER A 86 -13.48 0.11 -6.65
CA SER A 86 -12.05 0.16 -6.38
C SER A 86 -11.51 -1.25 -6.11
N VAL A 87 -10.40 -1.57 -6.77
CA VAL A 87 -9.61 -2.78 -6.53
C VAL A 87 -8.33 -2.38 -5.82
N PHE A 88 -8.04 -3.01 -4.68
CA PHE A 88 -6.86 -2.70 -3.88
C PHE A 88 -5.71 -3.65 -4.19
N PHE A 89 -4.51 -3.10 -4.10
CA PHE A 89 -3.25 -3.85 -4.15
C PHE A 89 -2.27 -3.23 -3.17
N TRP A 90 -1.31 -4.02 -2.71
CA TRP A 90 -0.43 -3.64 -1.62
C TRP A 90 1.02 -3.86 -2.00
N ASN A 91 1.93 -3.11 -1.38
CA ASN A 91 3.36 -3.21 -1.61
C ASN A 91 4.12 -3.06 -0.29
N TRP A 92 5.24 -3.77 -0.21
CA TRP A 92 6.20 -3.69 0.88
C TRP A 92 7.27 -2.66 0.54
N GLY A 93 7.74 -1.96 1.57
CA GLY A 93 8.94 -1.15 1.51
C GLY A 93 9.75 -1.31 2.79
N VAL A 94 11.06 -1.55 2.69
CA VAL A 94 11.93 -1.75 3.86
C VAL A 94 13.15 -0.85 3.76
N VAL A 95 13.41 -0.09 4.83
CA VAL A 95 14.48 0.91 4.91
C VAL A 95 15.30 0.69 6.16
N LYS A 96 16.61 0.51 6.00
CA LYS A 96 17.58 0.45 7.10
C LYS A 96 18.87 1.12 6.66
N ALA A 97 19.42 2.02 7.48
CA ALA A 97 20.71 2.62 7.22
C ALA A 97 21.80 1.53 7.12
N GLY A 98 22.65 1.62 6.09
CA GLY A 98 23.66 0.62 5.78
C GLY A 98 23.18 -0.50 4.85
N PHE A 99 21.90 -0.52 4.48
CA PHE A 99 21.32 -1.48 3.54
C PHE A 99 20.66 -0.77 2.35
N GLU A 100 20.63 -1.45 1.22
CA GLU A 100 19.83 -1.05 0.07
C GLU A 100 18.33 -1.12 0.41
N THR A 101 17.57 -0.13 -0.04
CA THR A 101 16.12 -0.13 0.17
C THR A 101 15.47 -1.23 -0.65
N HIS A 102 14.68 -2.07 0.02
CA HIS A 102 13.85 -3.06 -0.64
C HIS A 102 12.45 -2.50 -0.88
N SER A 103 11.85 -2.77 -2.03
CA SER A 103 10.46 -2.41 -2.32
C SER A 103 9.85 -3.38 -3.32
N THR A 104 8.57 -3.70 -3.13
CA THR A 104 7.78 -4.42 -4.14
C THR A 104 6.95 -3.44 -4.98
N MET A 105 6.63 -3.84 -6.22
CA MET A 105 5.85 -3.04 -7.17
C MET A 105 4.80 -3.90 -7.87
N TRP A 106 3.95 -4.54 -7.09
CA TRP A 106 2.78 -5.28 -7.56
C TRP A 106 1.67 -4.34 -8.01
N SER A 107 0.94 -4.77 -9.04
CA SER A 107 -0.20 -4.06 -9.64
C SER A 107 -1.55 -4.73 -9.37
N SER A 108 -1.54 -5.93 -8.77
CA SER A 108 -2.72 -6.68 -8.36
C SER A 108 -2.66 -7.01 -6.87
N GLY A 109 -3.82 -7.09 -6.23
CA GLY A 109 -3.93 -7.61 -4.87
C GLY A 109 -3.62 -9.11 -4.78
N ASP A 110 -3.79 -9.85 -5.88
CA ASP A 110 -3.53 -11.29 -5.94
C ASP A 110 -2.03 -11.62 -5.92
N ASP A 111 -1.17 -10.68 -6.33
CA ASP A 111 0.29 -10.84 -6.31
C ASP A 111 0.89 -10.54 -4.94
N PHE A 112 0.13 -9.91 -4.05
CA PHE A 112 0.59 -9.52 -2.73
C PHE A 112 0.80 -10.75 -1.85
N GLN A 113 1.96 -10.82 -1.22
CA GLN A 113 2.32 -11.86 -0.26
C GLN A 113 2.19 -11.30 1.17
N PRO A 114 1.16 -11.71 1.94
CA PRO A 114 0.94 -11.18 3.29
C PRO A 114 1.97 -11.68 4.29
N GLN A 115 2.55 -12.86 4.07
CA GLN A 115 3.73 -13.36 4.76
C GLN A 115 4.90 -13.20 3.81
N TYR A 116 5.89 -12.39 4.19
CA TYR A 116 6.96 -12.01 3.28
C TYR A 116 8.32 -12.09 3.97
N ASP A 117 9.25 -12.81 3.36
CA ASP A 117 10.63 -12.89 3.82
C ASP A 117 11.51 -12.07 2.88
N VAL A 118 12.30 -11.16 3.44
CA VAL A 118 13.23 -10.34 2.68
C VAL A 118 14.63 -10.43 3.26
N THR A 119 15.61 -10.53 2.37
CA THR A 119 17.04 -10.43 2.69
C THR A 119 17.56 -9.11 2.16
N LEU A 120 18.03 -8.23 3.05
CA LEU A 120 18.62 -6.95 2.69
C LEU A 120 20.09 -7.10 2.33
N THR A 121 20.50 -6.40 1.27
CA THR A 121 21.89 -6.27 0.82
C THR A 121 22.53 -5.01 1.40
N PRO A 122 23.82 -5.03 1.77
CA PRO A 122 24.52 -3.82 2.21
C PRO A 122 24.53 -2.74 1.11
N GLY A 123 24.29 -1.48 1.48
CA GLY A 123 24.32 -0.38 0.52
C GLY A 123 23.64 0.91 1.00
N GLY A 124 23.19 1.69 0.02
CA GLY A 124 22.59 3.01 0.25
C GLY A 124 21.08 2.91 0.48
N SER A 125 20.61 3.54 1.55
CA SER A 125 19.19 3.57 1.88
C SER A 125 18.52 4.80 1.30
N THR A 126 17.42 4.59 0.58
CA THR A 126 16.53 5.64 0.04
C THR A 126 15.12 5.49 0.59
N PRO A 127 14.33 6.57 0.67
CA PRO A 127 12.92 6.45 1.04
C PRO A 127 12.18 5.49 0.09
N CYS A 128 11.29 4.64 0.63
CA CYS A 128 10.44 3.80 -0.22
C CYS A 128 9.66 4.68 -1.18
N LEU A 129 9.72 4.34 -2.47
CA LEU A 129 9.07 5.11 -3.51
C LEU A 129 7.60 5.30 -3.17
N GLU A 130 7.15 6.54 -3.30
CA GLU A 130 5.74 6.82 -3.35
C GLU A 130 5.19 6.33 -4.69
N GLY A 131 3.93 5.89 -4.70
CA GLY A 131 3.29 5.40 -5.92
C GLY A 131 3.44 6.37 -7.11
N PRO A 132 3.16 5.92 -8.35
CA PRO A 132 3.59 6.52 -9.63
C PRO A 132 3.30 8.03 -9.83
N ASN A 133 2.52 8.67 -8.96
CA ASN A 133 2.12 10.06 -9.09
C ASN A 133 3.02 11.10 -8.38
N LYS A 134 4.09 10.72 -7.67
CA LYS A 134 5.09 11.72 -7.21
C LYS A 134 6.16 12.04 -8.25
N ILE A 135 6.38 11.16 -9.22
CA ILE A 135 7.24 11.45 -10.38
C ILE A 135 6.62 12.59 -11.22
N GLY A 136 5.28 12.68 -11.29
CA GLY A 136 4.55 13.76 -11.95
C GLY A 136 4.45 15.08 -11.16
N ARG A 137 4.42 15.04 -9.81
CA ARG A 137 4.38 16.26 -8.98
C ARG A 137 5.73 16.96 -8.86
N GLY A 138 6.84 16.23 -8.96
CA GLY A 138 8.19 16.81 -8.98
C GLY A 138 8.47 17.65 -10.23
N LEU A 139 7.79 17.37 -11.33
CA LEU A 139 7.92 18.11 -12.60
C LEU A 139 6.95 19.30 -12.71
N TYR A 140 5.84 19.31 -11.96
CA TYR A 140 4.89 20.44 -12.00
C TYR A 140 5.28 21.62 -11.10
N ASN A 141 6.13 21.40 -10.09
CA ASN A 141 6.57 22.45 -9.16
C ASN A 141 7.81 23.23 -9.62
N GLN A 142 8.36 22.97 -10.81
CA GLN A 142 9.50 23.75 -11.36
C GLN A 142 9.08 24.91 -12.27
N HIS A 143 7.78 25.19 -12.43
CA HIS A 143 7.28 26.25 -13.33
C HIS A 143 6.35 27.29 -12.67
N MET A 144 6.39 27.43 -11.35
CA MET A 144 5.76 28.57 -10.67
C MET A 144 6.65 29.11 -9.55
N LEU A 145 7.66 29.88 -9.95
CA LEU A 145 8.18 30.98 -9.15
C LEU A 145 7.99 32.25 -9.98
N PRO A 146 7.11 33.19 -9.62
CA PRO A 146 7.19 34.52 -10.18
C PRO A 146 8.36 35.26 -9.51
N GLY A 147 9.18 35.91 -10.34
CA GLY A 147 9.99 37.06 -9.91
C GLY A 147 9.13 38.29 -9.68
#